data_AF-A0A938LB29-F1
#
_entry.id   AF-A0A938LB29-F1
#
_cell.length_a   1.000
_cell.length_b   1.000
_cell.length_c   1.000
_cell.angle_alpha   90.00
_cell.angle_beta   90.00
_cell.angle_gamma   90.00
#
_symmetry.space_group_name_H-M   'P 1'
#
loop_
_entity.id
_entity.type
_entity.pdbx_description
1 polymer ?
#
loop_
_entity_poly.entity_id
_entity_poly.type
_entity_poly.pdbx_seq_one_letter_code
_entity_poly.pdbx_strand_id
1 'polypeptide(L)'
;MKFITLLGTLTLGALTGLASAQISPCHQFDNLNGPCCAPTISNLPSFPAYQSPGQAICWTNCNLSGQVKTKTIITPPIQTDCTGYQANIEVNDLNNGTVYLFGQLTLDYTRTWEEQPPIAGAAPIQVWRFTAKGDLKTSSPSLPGTCPVPKSLGMYPAAFYYGYVDYAFDCTTGNWDTAIVMYHACDLFINKPGISATPAPVGGLDPNKSYAFVAPDTAANPFVPSNNLFPGGPLQGEGMRLKTVPGTVLCNTEDPITFGFLNPIFQLCLCPIALFPQQQSVGVLNGQGLCPAPTGQPGSFQSLNLWPAFPWFHLVTTSIGNWTTMNSYPGNEVAWVDEGAFLYHDPCGFGGGLNGDSYNVMYGGSTSKGYTVSPNPVFPVSQNFKDLASNFSIGVGLPFPSPLVLVGKVMPTHYLIYVNTP
;
A
#
# COMPACT_ATOMS: atom_id res chain seq x y z
N MET A 1 51.62 43.71 29.75
CA MET A 1 50.63 42.77 29.20
C MET A 1 49.58 43.58 28.44
N LYS A 2 49.54 43.48 27.11
CA LYS A 2 48.56 44.14 26.23
C LYS A 2 47.58 43.06 25.76
N PHE A 3 46.31 43.19 26.12
CA PHE A 3 45.22 42.37 25.58
C PHE A 3 44.72 43.01 24.28
N ILE A 4 44.73 42.23 23.20
CA ILE A 4 44.20 42.59 21.88
C ILE A 4 42.73 42.17 21.85
N THR A 5 41.83 43.14 21.67
CA THR A 5 40.40 42.92 21.45
C THR A 5 40.17 42.74 19.95
N LEU A 6 39.85 41.52 19.51
CA LEU A 6 39.46 41.22 18.13
C LEU A 6 37.93 41.34 18.02
N LEU A 7 37.43 42.42 17.41
CA LEU A 7 36.05 42.50 16.95
C LEU A 7 35.93 41.68 15.66
N GLY A 8 35.27 40.52 15.72
CA GLY A 8 34.81 39.77 14.56
C GLY A 8 33.40 40.22 14.16
N THR A 9 33.30 40.99 13.08
CA THR A 9 32.04 41.30 12.39
C THR A 9 31.49 40.03 11.74
N LEU A 10 30.40 39.50 12.29
CA LEU A 10 29.60 38.44 11.67
C LEU A 10 28.77 39.07 10.55
N THR A 11 29.19 38.86 9.29
CA THR A 11 28.41 39.26 8.11
C THR A 11 27.17 38.39 8.00
N LEU A 12 26.01 39.02 8.17
CA LEU A 12 24.68 38.47 7.92
C LEU A 12 24.54 38.17 6.42
N GLY A 13 24.85 36.93 6.04
CA GLY A 13 24.71 36.43 4.66
C GLY A 13 23.23 36.39 4.27
N ALA A 14 22.91 37.16 3.25
CA ALA A 14 21.66 37.26 2.52
C ALA A 14 20.73 36.03 2.59
N LEU A 15 19.57 36.21 3.24
CA LEU A 15 18.34 35.47 2.98
C LEU A 15 17.83 35.85 1.58
N THR A 16 18.46 35.32 0.52
CA THR A 16 17.91 35.43 -0.83
C THR A 16 16.80 34.39 -0.98
N GLY A 17 15.56 34.88 -0.91
CA GLY A 17 14.40 34.35 -1.64
C GLY A 17 14.16 32.86 -1.54
N LEU A 18 13.49 32.42 -0.48
CA LEU A 18 12.53 31.33 -0.61
C LEU A 18 11.44 31.84 -1.56
N ALA A 19 11.65 31.68 -2.87
CA ALA A 19 10.54 31.71 -3.80
C ALA A 19 9.54 30.69 -3.27
N SER A 20 8.38 31.15 -2.82
CA SER A 20 7.27 30.25 -2.49
C SER A 20 7.13 29.33 -3.69
N ALA A 21 7.44 28.04 -3.51
CA ALA A 21 7.25 27.04 -4.55
C ALA A 21 5.83 27.24 -5.05
N GLN A 22 5.70 27.73 -6.29
CA GLN A 22 4.39 28.03 -6.84
C GLN A 22 3.68 26.68 -6.91
N ILE A 23 2.71 26.48 -6.01
CA ILE A 23 1.93 25.25 -5.97
C ILE A 23 1.31 25.13 -7.36
N SER A 24 1.68 24.05 -8.05
CA SER A 24 1.14 23.76 -9.37
C SER A 24 -0.39 23.77 -9.29
N PRO A 25 -1.09 24.39 -10.25
CA PRO A 25 -2.55 24.41 -10.24
C PRO A 25 -3.17 23.01 -10.36
N CYS A 26 -2.38 21.99 -10.70
CA CYS A 26 -2.80 20.60 -10.74
C CYS A 26 -2.91 19.98 -9.33
N HIS A 27 -2.04 20.39 -8.41
CA HIS A 27 -1.99 19.76 -7.09
C HIS A 27 -3.22 20.12 -6.24
N GLN A 28 -4.01 19.11 -5.91
CA GLN A 28 -5.17 19.24 -5.04
C GLN A 28 -4.84 18.69 -3.66
N PHE A 29 -4.83 19.56 -2.66
CA PHE A 29 -4.67 19.15 -1.27
C PHE A 29 -5.88 18.35 -0.80
N ASP A 30 -5.61 17.24 -0.13
CA ASP A 30 -6.62 16.36 0.48
C ASP A 30 -7.15 16.87 1.82
N ASN A 31 -6.60 17.97 2.35
CA ASN A 31 -6.99 18.59 3.63
C ASN A 31 -6.84 17.66 4.85
N LEU A 32 -5.94 16.68 4.79
CA LEU A 32 -5.62 15.79 5.91
C LEU A 32 -4.39 16.25 6.71
N ASN A 33 -3.64 17.20 6.16
CA ASN A 33 -2.57 17.90 6.87
C ASN A 33 -3.15 18.96 7.81
N GLY A 34 -2.86 18.90 9.11
CA GLY A 34 -3.35 19.87 10.09
C GLY A 34 -2.82 19.66 11.50
N PRO A 35 -3.33 20.42 12.50
CA PRO A 35 -2.92 20.25 13.90
C PRO A 35 -3.20 18.83 14.37
N CYS A 36 -2.24 18.23 15.08
CA CYS A 36 -2.30 16.85 15.56
C CYS A 36 -3.67 16.44 16.11
N CYS A 37 -4.20 15.34 15.57
CA CYS A 37 -5.45 14.73 16.01
C CYS A 37 -6.68 15.64 15.91
N ALA A 38 -6.60 16.72 15.12
CA ALA A 38 -7.75 17.58 14.89
C ALA A 38 -8.74 16.89 13.95
N PRO A 39 -10.05 16.99 14.21
CA PRO A 39 -11.05 16.59 13.23
C PRO A 39 -10.90 17.42 11.96
N THR A 40 -10.90 16.76 10.80
CA THR A 40 -10.86 17.39 9.49
C THR A 40 -11.82 16.69 8.53
N ILE A 41 -12.05 17.28 7.36
CA ILE A 41 -12.81 16.68 6.27
C ILE A 41 -11.84 16.51 5.10
N SER A 42 -11.79 15.30 4.55
CA SER A 42 -10.99 15.03 3.36
C SER A 42 -11.57 15.78 2.16
N ASN A 43 -10.69 16.35 1.34
CA ASN A 43 -11.02 16.96 0.07
C ASN A 43 -10.56 16.05 -1.06
N LEU A 44 -11.35 15.00 -1.30
CA LEU A 44 -11.07 14.00 -2.34
C LEU A 44 -12.05 14.19 -3.51
N PRO A 45 -11.59 14.05 -4.77
CA PRO A 45 -12.47 14.11 -5.92
C PRO A 45 -13.40 12.88 -5.97
N SER A 46 -14.36 12.92 -6.90
CA SER A 46 -15.06 11.71 -7.30
C SER A 46 -14.17 10.90 -8.24
N PHE A 47 -13.95 9.64 -7.92
CA PHE A 47 -13.14 8.74 -8.74
C PHE A 47 -14.01 8.02 -9.78
N PRO A 48 -13.59 7.96 -11.05
CA PRO A 48 -14.40 7.35 -12.10
C PRO A 48 -14.35 5.82 -12.07
N ALA A 49 -15.21 5.19 -12.87
CA ALA A 49 -15.02 3.79 -13.24
C ALA A 49 -13.74 3.66 -14.07
N TYR A 50 -13.10 2.50 -14.02
CA TYR A 50 -11.95 2.20 -14.86
C TYR A 50 -12.04 0.82 -15.47
N GLN A 51 -11.51 0.71 -16.69
CA GLN A 51 -11.40 -0.54 -17.41
C GLN A 51 -10.14 -0.50 -18.27
N SER A 52 -9.29 -1.51 -18.11
CA SER A 52 -8.08 -1.64 -18.95
C SER A 52 -7.71 -3.10 -19.19
N PRO A 53 -6.99 -3.38 -20.30
CA PRO A 53 -6.14 -4.56 -20.37
C PRO A 53 -5.25 -4.66 -19.13
N GLY A 54 -5.06 -5.88 -18.65
CA GLY A 54 -4.27 -6.23 -17.49
C GLY A 54 -3.62 -7.60 -17.66
N GLN A 55 -3.02 -8.08 -16.58
CA GLN A 55 -2.40 -9.40 -16.53
C GLN A 55 -2.68 -10.08 -15.20
N ALA A 56 -3.09 -11.33 -15.28
CA ALA A 56 -3.05 -12.29 -14.19
C ALA A 56 -1.68 -12.98 -14.17
N ILE A 57 -1.08 -13.11 -12.99
CA ILE A 57 0.26 -13.69 -12.80
C ILE A 57 0.16 -14.75 -11.70
N CYS A 58 0.81 -15.89 -11.89
CA CYS A 58 0.97 -16.86 -10.82
C CYS A 58 2.43 -17.31 -10.69
N TRP A 59 2.81 -17.56 -9.44
CA TRP A 59 4.10 -18.15 -9.12
C TRP A 59 3.89 -19.49 -8.46
N THR A 60 4.81 -20.43 -8.72
CA THR A 60 4.93 -21.70 -8.00
C THR A 60 6.35 -21.79 -7.49
N ASN A 61 6.53 -21.96 -6.17
CA ASN A 61 7.85 -21.89 -5.53
C ASN A 61 8.58 -20.58 -5.90
N CYS A 62 7.86 -19.45 -5.91
CA CYS A 62 8.32 -18.12 -6.33
C CYS A 62 8.89 -18.01 -7.75
N ASN A 63 8.82 -19.07 -8.55
CA ASN A 63 9.11 -19.02 -9.98
C ASN A 63 7.83 -18.67 -10.70
N LEU A 64 7.93 -17.79 -11.69
CA LEU A 64 6.82 -17.48 -12.58
C LEU A 64 6.33 -18.79 -13.24
N SER A 65 5.10 -19.19 -12.93
CA SER A 65 4.51 -20.44 -13.44
C SER A 65 3.44 -20.20 -14.51
N GLY A 66 2.90 -18.98 -14.60
CA GLY A 66 1.88 -18.66 -15.58
C GLY A 66 1.57 -17.17 -15.62
N GLN A 67 1.09 -16.76 -16.79
CA GLN A 67 0.58 -15.43 -17.07
C GLN A 67 -0.63 -15.55 -17.99
N VAL A 68 -1.68 -14.79 -17.72
CA VAL A 68 -2.86 -14.71 -18.58
C VAL A 68 -3.20 -13.24 -18.80
N LYS A 69 -3.45 -12.85 -20.06
CA LYS A 69 -3.91 -11.49 -20.36
C LYS A 69 -5.35 -11.36 -19.89
N THR A 70 -5.62 -10.31 -19.12
CA THR A 70 -6.93 -10.06 -18.53
C THR A 70 -7.46 -8.71 -18.96
N LYS A 71 -8.73 -8.49 -18.64
CA LYS A 71 -9.40 -7.20 -18.64
C LYS A 71 -9.85 -6.95 -17.21
N THR A 72 -9.34 -5.91 -16.59
CA THR A 72 -9.71 -5.51 -15.23
C THR A 72 -10.73 -4.39 -15.30
N ILE A 73 -11.84 -4.53 -14.61
CA ILE A 73 -12.93 -3.55 -14.53
C ILE A 73 -13.13 -3.21 -13.05
N ILE A 74 -13.13 -1.92 -12.72
CA ILE A 74 -13.48 -1.41 -11.39
C ILE A 74 -14.59 -0.38 -11.54
N THR A 75 -15.66 -0.52 -10.75
CA THR A 75 -16.77 0.46 -10.74
C THR A 75 -16.32 1.75 -10.07
N PRO A 76 -17.02 2.88 -10.29
CA PRO A 76 -16.74 4.11 -9.55
C PRO A 76 -16.75 3.83 -8.03
N PRO A 77 -15.67 4.16 -7.29
CA PRO A 77 -15.66 4.00 -5.85
C PRO A 77 -16.75 4.83 -5.17
N ILE A 78 -17.47 4.21 -4.24
CA ILE A 78 -18.47 4.85 -3.39
C ILE A 78 -17.84 5.09 -2.03
N GLN A 79 -17.86 6.35 -1.58
CA GLN A 79 -17.33 6.72 -0.27
C GLN A 79 -18.15 6.08 0.86
N THR A 80 -17.49 5.40 1.79
CA THR A 80 -18.10 4.76 2.97
C THR A 80 -17.84 5.49 4.27
N ASP A 81 -16.72 6.21 4.34
CA ASP A 81 -16.32 7.06 5.45
C ASP A 81 -15.38 8.15 4.92
N CYS A 82 -14.82 8.98 5.80
CA CYS A 82 -14.02 10.13 5.39
C CYS A 82 -12.83 9.78 4.45
N THR A 83 -12.21 8.61 4.59
CA THR A 83 -11.09 8.16 3.73
C THR A 83 -11.30 6.79 3.09
N GLY A 84 -12.38 6.11 3.43
CA GLY A 84 -12.72 4.77 2.98
C GLY A 84 -13.72 4.79 1.84
N TYR A 85 -13.49 3.92 0.87
CA TYR A 85 -14.33 3.72 -0.30
C TYR A 85 -14.56 2.23 -0.54
N GLN A 86 -15.61 1.93 -1.28
CA GLN A 86 -15.89 0.60 -1.81
C GLN A 86 -16.08 0.64 -3.32
N ALA A 87 -15.49 -0.31 -4.03
CA ALA A 87 -15.67 -0.47 -5.47
C ALA A 87 -15.81 -1.95 -5.81
N ASN A 88 -16.70 -2.28 -6.74
CA ASN A 88 -16.75 -3.63 -7.27
C ASN A 88 -15.63 -3.81 -8.31
N ILE A 89 -15.01 -4.98 -8.31
CA ILE A 89 -13.97 -5.36 -9.26
C ILE A 89 -14.35 -6.65 -10.00
N GLU A 90 -14.01 -6.71 -11.28
CA GLU A 90 -14.05 -7.91 -12.11
C GLU A 90 -12.73 -8.06 -12.88
N VAL A 91 -12.21 -9.28 -12.93
CA VAL A 91 -11.03 -9.66 -13.70
C VAL A 91 -11.45 -10.74 -14.68
N ASN A 92 -11.46 -10.39 -15.96
CA ASN A 92 -11.97 -11.24 -17.02
C ASN A 92 -10.82 -11.70 -17.92
N ASP A 93 -10.90 -12.91 -18.46
CA ASP A 93 -10.02 -13.37 -19.53
C ASP A 93 -10.18 -12.45 -20.75
N LEU A 94 -9.08 -11.88 -21.25
CA LEU A 94 -9.13 -10.93 -22.37
C LEU A 94 -9.59 -11.60 -23.68
N ASN A 95 -9.39 -12.91 -23.84
CA ASN A 95 -9.64 -13.61 -25.09
C ASN A 95 -11.07 -14.11 -25.22
N ASN A 96 -11.67 -14.59 -24.13
CA ASN A 96 -12.99 -15.23 -24.16
C ASN A 96 -14.03 -14.58 -23.22
N GLY A 97 -13.63 -13.60 -22.39
CA GLY A 97 -14.53 -12.88 -21.49
C GLY A 97 -14.94 -13.65 -20.22
N THR A 98 -14.36 -14.82 -19.94
CA THR A 98 -14.66 -15.58 -18.72
C THR A 98 -14.24 -14.77 -17.49
N VAL A 99 -15.15 -14.62 -16.52
CA VAL A 99 -14.84 -13.95 -15.25
C VAL A 99 -13.98 -14.88 -14.39
N TYR A 100 -12.72 -14.50 -14.18
CA TYR A 100 -11.81 -15.23 -13.30
C TYR A 100 -12.07 -14.90 -11.84
N LEU A 101 -12.11 -13.59 -11.53
CA LEU A 101 -12.29 -13.07 -10.19
C LEU A 101 -13.30 -11.93 -10.20
N PHE A 102 -14.17 -11.86 -9.19
CA PHE A 102 -15.04 -10.72 -8.97
C PHE A 102 -15.30 -10.53 -7.47
N GLY A 103 -15.61 -9.31 -7.06
CA GLY A 103 -15.93 -9.02 -5.66
C GLY A 103 -16.02 -7.53 -5.38
N GLN A 104 -16.04 -7.18 -4.10
CA GLN A 104 -15.97 -5.79 -3.65
C GLN A 104 -14.61 -5.55 -2.99
N LEU A 105 -13.95 -4.48 -3.40
CA LEU A 105 -12.77 -3.94 -2.77
C LEU A 105 -13.17 -2.94 -1.68
N THR A 106 -12.50 -3.03 -0.54
CA THR A 106 -12.34 -1.93 0.41
C THR A 106 -11.09 -1.16 0.03
N LEU A 107 -11.24 0.14 -0.22
CA LEU A 107 -10.17 1.05 -0.59
C LEU A 107 -9.98 2.04 0.56
N ASP A 108 -8.80 2.07 1.15
CA ASP A 108 -8.45 3.01 2.20
C ASP A 108 -7.45 4.03 1.63
N TYR A 109 -7.92 5.26 1.44
CA TYR A 109 -7.10 6.37 0.95
C TYR A 109 -5.92 6.58 1.89
N THR A 110 -4.71 6.69 1.34
CA THR A 110 -3.50 6.99 2.11
C THR A 110 -3.05 8.42 1.89
N ARG A 111 -2.69 8.75 0.64
CA ARG A 111 -2.03 10.01 0.27
C ARG A 111 -2.30 10.43 -1.17
N THR A 112 -1.88 11.66 -1.48
CA THR A 112 -1.88 12.22 -2.84
C THR A 112 -0.58 12.95 -3.14
N TRP A 113 -0.14 12.91 -4.40
CA TRP A 113 1.04 13.63 -4.89
C TRP A 113 0.83 14.07 -6.33
N GLU A 114 1.75 14.91 -6.81
CA GLU A 114 1.81 15.29 -8.21
C GLU A 114 3.02 14.64 -8.88
N GLU A 115 2.82 14.14 -10.09
CA GLU A 115 3.86 13.59 -10.96
C GLU A 115 4.07 14.45 -12.20
N GLN A 116 5.31 14.47 -12.68
CA GLN A 116 5.74 15.08 -13.93
C GLN A 116 6.09 13.97 -14.93
N PRO A 117 5.27 13.79 -15.98
CA PRO A 117 5.61 12.92 -17.09
C PRO A 117 6.90 13.41 -17.77
N PRO A 118 7.80 12.53 -18.25
CA PRO A 118 9.06 12.93 -18.87
C PRO A 118 8.90 13.49 -20.29
N ILE A 119 7.66 13.74 -20.73
CA ILE A 119 7.34 14.26 -22.05
C ILE A 119 7.38 15.79 -21.94
N ALA A 120 8.27 16.43 -22.71
CA ALA A 120 8.41 17.88 -22.68
C ALA A 120 7.08 18.58 -22.99
N GLY A 121 6.64 19.43 -22.05
CA GLY A 121 5.36 20.15 -22.17
C GLY A 121 4.12 19.34 -21.78
N ALA A 122 4.27 18.09 -21.35
CA ALA A 122 3.17 17.38 -20.70
C ALA A 122 2.82 18.07 -19.37
N ALA A 123 1.54 18.05 -19.03
CA ALA A 123 1.12 18.56 -17.74
C ALA A 123 1.46 17.61 -16.60
N PRO A 124 1.52 18.16 -15.38
CA PRO A 124 1.52 17.34 -14.20
C PRO A 124 0.26 16.46 -14.10
N ILE A 125 0.43 15.32 -13.46
CA ILE A 125 -0.61 14.36 -13.13
C ILE A 125 -0.80 14.36 -11.62
N GLN A 126 -2.01 14.55 -11.14
CA GLN A 126 -2.33 14.37 -9.73
C GLN A 126 -2.69 12.91 -9.46
N VAL A 127 -2.07 12.28 -8.46
CA VAL A 127 -2.29 10.87 -8.11
C VAL A 127 -2.88 10.75 -6.71
N TRP A 128 -3.89 9.91 -6.54
CA TRP A 128 -4.44 9.52 -5.23
C TRP A 128 -4.28 8.02 -5.05
N ARG A 129 -3.60 7.62 -3.97
CA ARG A 129 -3.35 6.21 -3.66
C ARG A 129 -4.30 5.68 -2.61
N PHE A 130 -4.74 4.46 -2.86
CA PHE A 130 -5.52 3.65 -1.94
C PHE A 130 -4.78 2.35 -1.69
N THR A 131 -4.64 1.99 -0.41
CA THR A 131 -4.46 0.57 -0.09
C THR A 131 -5.77 -0.15 -0.36
N ALA A 132 -5.69 -1.35 -0.93
CA ALA A 132 -6.86 -2.08 -1.41
C ALA A 132 -6.87 -3.49 -0.85
N LYS A 133 -8.06 -3.97 -0.49
CA LYS A 133 -8.29 -5.36 -0.07
C LYS A 133 -9.68 -5.84 -0.43
N GLY A 134 -9.82 -7.13 -0.75
CA GLY A 134 -11.10 -7.69 -1.18
C GLY A 134 -11.17 -9.20 -1.00
N ASP A 135 -12.36 -9.68 -0.66
CA ASP A 135 -12.68 -11.12 -0.68
C ASP A 135 -13.28 -11.45 -2.04
N LEU A 136 -12.41 -11.86 -2.97
CA LEU A 136 -12.76 -12.11 -4.36
C LEU A 136 -13.26 -13.53 -4.55
N LYS A 137 -14.19 -13.71 -5.48
CA LYS A 137 -14.88 -14.96 -5.79
C LYS A 137 -14.62 -15.33 -7.25
N THR A 138 -14.82 -16.59 -7.59
CA THR A 138 -14.89 -17.02 -8.99
C THR A 138 -16.31 -17.47 -9.31
N SER A 139 -16.79 -17.18 -10.51
CA SER A 139 -18.10 -17.66 -10.99
C SER A 139 -17.99 -19.00 -11.70
N SER A 140 -16.77 -19.51 -11.91
CA SER A 140 -16.50 -20.74 -12.64
C SER A 140 -15.83 -21.79 -11.76
N PRO A 141 -16.54 -22.87 -11.39
CA PRO A 141 -16.01 -23.94 -10.56
C PRO A 141 -14.86 -24.75 -11.19
N SER A 142 -14.62 -24.63 -12.50
CA SER A 142 -13.51 -25.31 -13.18
C SER A 142 -12.19 -24.55 -13.14
N LEU A 143 -12.21 -23.27 -12.75
CA LEU A 143 -11.02 -22.43 -12.67
C LEU A 143 -10.17 -22.55 -11.40
N PRO A 144 -10.65 -23.00 -10.21
CA PRO A 144 -9.80 -23.08 -9.03
C PRO A 144 -8.47 -23.81 -9.29
N GLY A 145 -7.36 -23.15 -8.95
CA GLY A 145 -5.99 -23.62 -9.18
C GLY A 145 -5.37 -23.22 -10.53
N THR A 146 -6.16 -22.61 -11.44
CA THR A 146 -5.66 -21.96 -12.66
C THR A 146 -5.21 -20.52 -12.37
N CYS A 147 -4.34 -19.93 -13.19
CA CYS A 147 -3.97 -18.53 -13.02
C CYS A 147 -5.13 -17.60 -13.44
N PRO A 148 -5.57 -16.61 -12.64
CA PRO A 148 -5.12 -16.20 -11.29
C PRO A 148 -5.95 -16.78 -10.13
N VAL A 149 -6.86 -17.72 -10.39
CA VAL A 149 -7.87 -18.23 -9.44
C VAL A 149 -7.24 -19.20 -8.42
N PRO A 150 -7.13 -18.84 -7.13
CA PRO A 150 -6.52 -19.69 -6.13
C PRO A 150 -7.32 -20.97 -5.93
N LYS A 151 -6.64 -22.06 -5.60
CA LYS A 151 -7.29 -23.35 -5.34
C LYS A 151 -8.22 -23.30 -4.12
N SER A 152 -7.97 -22.37 -3.19
CA SER A 152 -8.84 -22.09 -2.05
C SER A 152 -10.28 -21.75 -2.45
N LEU A 153 -10.52 -21.19 -3.63
CA LEU A 153 -11.87 -20.94 -4.14
C LEU A 153 -12.66 -22.21 -4.53
N GLY A 154 -12.00 -23.37 -4.62
CA GLY A 154 -12.71 -24.65 -4.74
C GLY A 154 -13.33 -25.13 -3.42
N MET A 155 -12.94 -24.54 -2.29
CA MET A 155 -13.36 -24.95 -0.95
C MET A 155 -14.03 -23.84 -0.14
N TYR A 156 -13.64 -22.59 -0.39
CA TYR A 156 -14.18 -21.41 0.28
C TYR A 156 -14.90 -20.50 -0.72
N PRO A 157 -15.93 -19.76 -0.29
CA PRO A 157 -16.71 -18.92 -1.19
C PRO A 157 -15.94 -17.70 -1.71
N ALA A 158 -14.81 -17.35 -1.09
CA ALA A 158 -13.97 -16.22 -1.47
C ALA A 158 -12.50 -16.44 -1.05
N ALA A 159 -11.59 -15.71 -1.68
CA ALA A 159 -10.18 -15.65 -1.40
C ALA A 159 -9.76 -14.19 -1.15
N PHE A 160 -8.96 -13.97 -0.11
CA PHE A 160 -8.50 -12.64 0.29
C PHE A 160 -7.40 -12.15 -0.65
N TYR A 161 -7.58 -10.99 -1.26
CA TYR A 161 -6.58 -10.26 -2.05
C TYR A 161 -6.29 -8.91 -1.39
N TYR A 162 -5.05 -8.45 -1.51
CA TYR A 162 -4.62 -7.15 -1.02
C TYR A 162 -3.57 -6.51 -1.94
N GLY A 163 -3.39 -5.20 -1.85
CA GLY A 163 -2.42 -4.44 -2.63
C GLY A 163 -2.78 -2.96 -2.65
N TYR A 164 -2.76 -2.33 -3.84
CA TYR A 164 -3.07 -0.92 -3.99
C TYR A 164 -3.82 -0.60 -5.29
N VAL A 165 -4.47 0.57 -5.28
CA VAL A 165 -5.11 1.21 -6.44
C VAL A 165 -4.70 2.68 -6.46
N ASP A 166 -4.18 3.14 -7.58
CA ASP A 166 -3.88 4.54 -7.83
C ASP A 166 -4.84 5.10 -8.86
N TYR A 167 -5.43 6.27 -8.57
CA TYR A 167 -6.15 7.07 -9.54
C TYR A 167 -5.28 8.25 -9.94
N ALA A 168 -5.05 8.43 -11.23
CA ALA A 168 -4.20 9.47 -11.79
C ALA A 168 -5.02 10.39 -12.69
N PHE A 169 -5.02 11.69 -12.41
CA PHE A 169 -5.73 12.70 -13.19
C PHE A 169 -4.74 13.58 -13.95
N ASP A 170 -4.81 13.54 -15.27
CA ASP A 170 -4.05 14.44 -16.14
C ASP A 170 -4.72 15.82 -16.15
N CYS A 171 -4.03 16.79 -15.54
CA CYS A 171 -4.56 18.14 -15.34
C CYS A 171 -4.65 18.99 -16.62
N THR A 172 -4.11 18.54 -17.77
CA THR A 172 -4.33 19.17 -19.07
C THR A 172 -5.49 18.55 -19.81
N THR A 173 -5.52 17.22 -19.91
CA THR A 173 -6.53 16.55 -20.72
C THR A 173 -7.84 16.34 -19.98
N GLY A 174 -7.83 16.40 -18.65
CA GLY A 174 -8.97 16.07 -17.81
C GLY A 174 -9.29 14.57 -17.79
N ASN A 175 -8.37 13.73 -18.28
CA ASN A 175 -8.54 12.30 -18.33
C ASN A 175 -8.04 11.64 -17.04
N TRP A 176 -8.66 10.50 -16.74
CA TRP A 176 -8.27 9.64 -15.63
C TRP A 176 -7.60 8.37 -16.15
N ASP A 177 -6.50 8.02 -15.52
CA ASP A 177 -5.87 6.72 -15.59
C ASP A 177 -5.93 6.04 -14.21
N THR A 178 -5.70 4.74 -14.18
CA THR A 178 -5.69 3.96 -12.94
C THR A 178 -4.64 2.88 -13.03
N ALA A 179 -3.91 2.64 -11.93
CA ALA A 179 -3.06 1.48 -11.77
C ALA A 179 -3.61 0.62 -10.62
N ILE A 180 -3.62 -0.69 -10.80
CA ILE A 180 -4.15 -1.66 -9.83
C ILE A 180 -3.13 -2.78 -9.71
N VAL A 181 -2.74 -3.10 -8.48
CA VAL A 181 -1.93 -4.28 -8.18
C VAL A 181 -2.55 -4.98 -6.99
N MET A 182 -2.99 -6.23 -7.19
CA MET A 182 -3.62 -7.04 -6.16
C MET A 182 -2.94 -8.40 -6.10
N TYR A 183 -2.80 -8.93 -4.89
CA TYR A 183 -2.05 -10.14 -4.60
C TYR A 183 -2.76 -11.03 -3.58
N HIS A 184 -2.66 -12.33 -3.80
CA HIS A 184 -3.01 -13.39 -2.90
C HIS A 184 -1.72 -14.15 -2.56
N ALA A 185 -1.28 -14.00 -1.31
CA ALA A 185 -0.15 -14.76 -0.77
C ALA A 185 -0.43 -16.26 -0.84
N CYS A 186 0.61 -17.08 -0.77
CA CYS A 186 0.38 -18.51 -0.91
C CYS A 186 -0.40 -19.11 0.26
N ASP A 187 -1.11 -20.19 -0.05
CA ASP A 187 -2.02 -20.85 0.88
C ASP A 187 -1.33 -21.30 2.19
N LEU A 188 -0.01 -21.52 2.17
CA LEU A 188 0.78 -21.84 3.36
C LEU A 188 0.67 -20.73 4.43
N PHE A 189 0.53 -19.48 4.01
CA PHE A 189 0.47 -18.31 4.89
C PHE A 189 -0.95 -17.81 5.05
N ILE A 190 -1.62 -17.45 3.95
CA ILE A 190 -2.92 -16.79 3.99
C ILE A 190 -4.04 -17.72 4.48
N ASN A 191 -3.87 -19.04 4.32
CA ASN A 191 -4.77 -20.08 4.80
C ASN A 191 -4.18 -20.86 5.99
N LYS A 192 -3.21 -20.32 6.73
CA LYS A 192 -2.58 -21.04 7.85
C LYS A 192 -3.62 -21.42 8.94
N PRO A 193 -3.74 -22.72 9.31
CA PRO A 193 -4.65 -23.13 10.38
C PRO A 193 -4.32 -22.46 11.72
N GLY A 194 -5.37 -22.02 12.41
CA GLY A 194 -5.28 -21.37 13.72
C GLY A 194 -5.16 -19.84 13.67
N ILE A 195 -4.87 -19.24 12.51
CA ILE A 195 -4.81 -17.78 12.34
C ILE A 195 -5.60 -17.25 11.12
N SER A 196 -6.00 -18.12 10.19
CA SER A 196 -6.76 -17.75 9.00
C SER A 196 -8.26 -17.98 9.17
N ALA A 197 -9.08 -17.11 8.56
CA ALA A 197 -10.52 -17.32 8.40
C ALA A 197 -10.88 -18.49 7.48
N THR A 198 -9.95 -18.88 6.61
CA THR A 198 -10.13 -19.91 5.57
C THR A 198 -9.01 -20.96 5.70
N PRO A 199 -8.95 -21.72 6.82
CA PRO A 199 -7.77 -22.52 7.16
C PRO A 199 -7.60 -23.77 6.28
N ALA A 200 -6.43 -23.93 5.68
CA ALA A 200 -6.03 -25.03 4.82
C ALA A 200 -6.39 -26.40 5.44
N PRO A 201 -7.18 -27.26 4.76
CA PRO A 201 -7.37 -28.63 5.19
C PRO A 201 -6.09 -29.45 4.99
N VAL A 202 -6.01 -30.57 5.70
CA VAL A 202 -4.91 -31.53 5.63
C VAL A 202 -4.88 -32.17 4.21
N GLY A 203 -4.22 -31.50 3.25
CA GLY A 203 -4.01 -31.98 1.88
C GLY A 203 -4.74 -31.26 0.74
N GLY A 204 -5.49 -30.17 0.99
CA GLY A 204 -6.40 -29.61 -0.03
C GLY A 204 -5.96 -28.32 -0.76
N LEU A 205 -4.93 -27.61 -0.29
CA LEU A 205 -4.50 -26.31 -0.84
C LEU A 205 -3.16 -26.40 -1.61
N ASP A 206 -2.81 -25.31 -2.30
CA ASP A 206 -1.55 -25.17 -3.05
C ASP A 206 -0.57 -24.29 -2.23
N PRO A 207 0.13 -24.86 -1.22
CA PRO A 207 0.93 -24.09 -0.25
C PRO A 207 2.07 -23.29 -0.89
N ASN A 208 2.48 -23.67 -2.09
CA ASN A 208 3.63 -23.10 -2.78
C ASN A 208 3.25 -22.12 -3.90
N LYS A 209 1.96 -21.83 -4.09
CA LYS A 209 1.49 -20.95 -5.16
C LYS A 209 0.94 -19.64 -4.65
N SER A 210 1.31 -18.54 -5.30
CA SER A 210 0.72 -17.22 -5.09
C SER A 210 0.20 -16.65 -6.40
N TYR A 211 -0.70 -15.68 -6.30
CA TYR A 211 -1.44 -15.15 -7.44
C TYR A 211 -1.49 -13.64 -7.36
N ALA A 212 -1.31 -12.95 -8.49
CA ALA A 212 -1.55 -11.53 -8.61
C ALA A 212 -2.40 -11.23 -9.83
N PHE A 213 -3.00 -10.06 -9.84
CA PHE A 213 -3.40 -9.42 -11.08
C PHE A 213 -3.03 -7.95 -11.04
N VAL A 214 -2.68 -7.44 -12.20
CA VAL A 214 -2.21 -6.07 -12.41
C VAL A 214 -2.91 -5.42 -13.59
N ALA A 215 -3.11 -4.11 -13.53
CA ALA A 215 -3.54 -3.29 -14.65
C ALA A 215 -2.93 -1.88 -14.49
N PRO A 216 -2.60 -1.16 -15.59
CA PRO A 216 -2.74 -1.58 -16.98
C PRO A 216 -1.64 -2.58 -17.39
N ASP A 217 -1.90 -3.40 -18.42
CA ASP A 217 -0.86 -4.12 -19.16
C ASP A 217 -1.19 -4.00 -20.65
N THR A 218 -0.62 -2.98 -21.28
CA THR A 218 -0.92 -2.61 -22.67
C THR A 218 0.31 -2.74 -23.54
N ALA A 219 0.14 -2.74 -24.87
CA ALA A 219 1.28 -2.68 -25.77
C ALA A 219 2.08 -1.38 -25.64
N ALA A 220 1.44 -0.28 -25.23
CA ALA A 220 2.08 1.02 -25.06
C ALA A 220 2.96 1.09 -23.80
N ASN A 221 2.51 0.42 -22.73
CA ASN A 221 3.25 0.26 -21.49
C ASN A 221 3.01 -1.14 -20.88
N PRO A 222 3.79 -2.16 -21.30
CA PRO A 222 3.57 -3.52 -20.84
C PRO A 222 4.11 -3.73 -19.43
N PHE A 223 3.42 -4.59 -18.68
CA PHE A 223 3.87 -5.05 -17.37
C PHE A 223 4.69 -6.33 -17.52
N VAL A 224 5.83 -6.39 -16.85
CA VAL A 224 6.72 -7.55 -16.85
C VAL A 224 6.92 -8.03 -15.41
N PRO A 225 6.47 -9.24 -15.07
CA PRO A 225 6.74 -9.83 -13.77
C PRO A 225 8.24 -9.95 -13.51
N SER A 226 8.66 -9.58 -12.31
CA SER A 226 10.07 -9.52 -11.94
C SER A 226 10.23 -9.75 -10.45
N ASN A 227 11.48 -9.97 -10.04
CA ASN A 227 11.87 -10.21 -8.66
C ASN A 227 12.75 -9.06 -8.16
N ASN A 228 12.28 -7.83 -8.35
CA ASN A 228 12.99 -6.64 -7.91
C ASN A 228 12.94 -6.52 -6.38
N LEU A 229 13.96 -5.90 -5.81
CA LEU A 229 14.06 -5.68 -4.38
C LEU A 229 13.59 -4.26 -4.06
N PHE A 230 12.74 -4.12 -3.05
CA PHE A 230 12.32 -2.80 -2.63
C PHE A 230 13.50 -2.05 -1.99
N PRO A 231 13.78 -0.80 -2.40
CA PRO A 231 14.85 -0.02 -1.80
C PRO A 231 14.53 0.29 -0.33
N GLY A 232 15.40 -0.17 0.58
CA GLY A 232 15.39 0.27 1.97
C GLY A 232 15.94 1.68 2.14
N GLY A 233 15.90 2.20 3.36
CA GLY A 233 16.50 3.51 3.65
C GLY A 233 15.84 4.25 4.81
N PRO A 234 16.38 5.44 5.17
CA PRO A 234 15.75 6.32 6.13
C PRO A 234 14.39 6.78 5.62
N LEU A 235 13.41 6.94 6.51
CA LEU A 235 12.13 7.50 6.12
C LEU A 235 12.29 9.01 5.91
N GLN A 236 11.84 9.51 4.76
CA GLN A 236 12.01 10.91 4.35
C GLN A 236 10.75 11.78 4.55
N GLY A 237 9.72 11.25 5.22
CA GLY A 237 8.49 11.97 5.51
C GLY A 237 7.28 11.05 5.51
N GLU A 238 6.12 11.68 5.30
CA GLU A 238 4.75 11.14 5.32
C GLU A 238 4.19 10.87 6.72
N GLY A 239 3.14 10.07 6.85
CA GLY A 239 2.25 10.14 8.01
C GLY A 239 1.66 8.80 8.46
N MET A 240 1.13 8.88 9.67
CA MET A 240 0.29 7.88 10.30
C MET A 240 -1.12 8.43 10.45
N ARG A 241 -2.12 7.57 10.34
CA ARG A 241 -3.50 8.01 10.57
C ARG A 241 -4.36 6.92 11.21
N LEU A 242 -5.13 7.32 12.22
CA LEU A 242 -6.28 6.56 12.69
C LEU A 242 -7.42 6.73 11.69
N LYS A 243 -7.83 5.63 11.05
CA LYS A 243 -9.04 5.58 10.24
C LYS A 243 -10.25 5.74 11.15
N THR A 244 -11.12 6.68 10.80
CA THR A 244 -12.30 6.98 11.60
C THR A 244 -13.33 5.86 11.55
N VAL A 245 -14.20 5.84 12.56
CA VAL A 245 -15.26 4.84 12.65
C VAL A 245 -16.15 4.92 11.39
N PRO A 246 -16.51 3.79 10.77
CA PRO A 246 -17.37 3.76 9.59
C PRO A 246 -18.63 4.61 9.74
N GLY A 247 -19.02 5.33 8.67
CA GLY A 247 -20.20 6.20 8.65
C GLY A 247 -19.98 7.61 9.21
N THR A 248 -18.76 7.97 9.59
CA THR A 248 -18.41 9.35 9.95
C THR A 248 -17.79 10.08 8.75
N VAL A 249 -18.18 11.36 8.58
CA VAL A 249 -17.63 12.25 7.55
C VAL A 249 -16.37 12.97 8.00
N LEU A 250 -16.00 12.83 9.27
CA LEU A 250 -14.80 13.43 9.83
C LEU A 250 -13.65 12.42 9.77
N CYS A 251 -12.48 12.92 9.42
CA CYS A 251 -11.18 12.29 9.53
C CYS A 251 -10.45 12.86 10.74
N ASN A 252 -9.38 12.21 11.14
CA ASN A 252 -8.33 12.88 11.91
C ASN A 252 -7.26 13.38 10.95
N THR A 253 -6.71 14.54 11.24
CA THR A 253 -5.46 14.98 10.64
C THR A 253 -4.37 13.95 10.89
N GLU A 254 -3.46 13.85 9.94
CA GLU A 254 -2.34 12.93 9.97
C GLU A 254 -1.36 13.24 11.11
N ASP A 255 -0.67 12.21 11.60
CA ASP A 255 0.52 12.35 12.45
C ASP A 255 1.78 12.26 11.58
N PRO A 256 2.46 13.39 11.28
CA PRO A 256 3.63 13.39 10.40
C PRO A 256 4.81 12.63 11.02
N ILE A 257 5.40 11.74 10.24
CA ILE A 257 6.63 11.01 10.55
C ILE A 257 7.81 11.97 10.55
N THR A 258 8.54 11.97 11.67
CA THR A 258 9.73 12.80 11.87
C THR A 258 11.01 12.03 11.63
N PHE A 259 11.01 10.73 11.91
CA PHE A 259 12.12 9.84 11.63
C PHE A 259 11.67 8.39 11.60
N GLY A 260 12.47 7.56 10.95
CA GLY A 260 12.30 6.12 10.91
C GLY A 260 13.26 5.48 9.92
N PHE A 261 13.13 4.17 9.75
CA PHE A 261 13.94 3.44 8.80
C PHE A 261 13.21 2.20 8.29
N LEU A 262 13.47 1.85 7.02
CA LEU A 262 13.14 0.57 6.43
C LEU A 262 14.43 -0.21 6.19
N ASN A 263 14.64 -1.29 6.94
CA ASN A 263 15.80 -2.16 6.83
C ASN A 263 15.44 -3.51 6.21
N PRO A 264 15.77 -3.79 4.94
CA PRO A 264 15.72 -5.14 4.40
C PRO A 264 16.72 -6.03 5.13
N ILE A 265 16.25 -7.10 5.76
CA ILE A 265 17.08 -8.03 6.55
C ILE A 265 17.56 -9.17 5.67
N PHE A 266 16.63 -9.82 4.97
CA PHE A 266 16.91 -11.02 4.21
C PHE A 266 15.96 -11.17 3.03
N GLN A 267 16.35 -11.97 2.05
CA GLN A 267 15.59 -12.22 0.83
C GLN A 267 15.45 -13.70 0.60
N LEU A 268 14.24 -14.14 0.32
CA LEU A 268 13.95 -15.54 0.12
C LEU A 268 12.69 -15.73 -0.72
N CYS A 269 12.41 -17.00 -0.99
CA CYS A 269 11.14 -17.49 -1.46
C CYS A 269 10.34 -17.99 -0.26
N LEU A 270 9.30 -17.28 0.16
CA LEU A 270 8.51 -17.69 1.32
C LEU A 270 7.63 -18.90 1.03
N CYS A 271 7.12 -19.07 -0.19
CA CYS A 271 6.11 -20.10 -0.49
C CYS A 271 6.55 -21.56 -0.17
N PRO A 272 7.73 -22.04 -0.58
CA PRO A 272 8.35 -23.28 -0.14
C PRO A 272 9.40 -23.08 0.97
N ILE A 273 9.56 -21.85 1.49
CA ILE A 273 10.67 -21.42 2.37
C ILE A 273 12.03 -21.86 1.79
N ALA A 274 12.50 -21.17 0.75
CA ALA A 274 13.77 -21.46 0.08
C ALA A 274 14.56 -20.18 -0.17
N LEU A 275 15.88 -20.28 -0.31
CA LEU A 275 16.72 -19.09 -0.62
C LEU A 275 16.54 -18.58 -2.04
N PHE A 276 16.08 -19.43 -2.96
CA PHE A 276 15.93 -19.09 -4.38
C PHE A 276 14.64 -19.65 -4.98
N PRO A 277 14.06 -18.95 -5.98
CA PRO A 277 14.41 -17.59 -6.39
C PRO A 277 13.95 -16.56 -5.34
N GLN A 278 14.70 -15.48 -5.16
CA GLN A 278 14.32 -14.42 -4.22
C GLN A 278 13.15 -13.64 -4.81
N GLN A 279 11.95 -13.74 -4.23
CA GLN A 279 10.78 -12.94 -4.64
C GLN A 279 10.32 -12.03 -3.50
N GLN A 280 10.54 -12.45 -2.26
CA GLN A 280 10.16 -11.70 -1.08
C GLN A 280 11.40 -11.17 -0.37
N SER A 281 11.32 -9.93 0.11
CA SER A 281 12.24 -9.39 1.09
C SER A 281 11.55 -9.30 2.45
N VAL A 282 12.22 -9.82 3.47
CA VAL A 282 11.86 -9.64 4.88
C VAL A 282 12.58 -8.40 5.38
N GLY A 283 11.85 -7.47 5.98
CA GLY A 283 12.41 -6.22 6.48
C GLY A 283 11.87 -5.83 7.86
N VAL A 284 12.51 -4.82 8.44
CA VAL A 284 12.00 -4.10 9.59
C VAL A 284 11.67 -2.68 9.17
N LEU A 285 10.45 -2.26 9.46
CA LEU A 285 9.96 -0.91 9.29
C LEU A 285 9.62 -0.34 10.67
N ASN A 286 10.27 0.75 11.02
CA ASN A 286 9.97 1.48 12.25
C ASN A 286 9.94 2.98 11.97
N GLY A 287 9.10 3.70 12.72
CA GLY A 287 8.93 5.13 12.56
C GLY A 287 8.28 5.76 13.76
N GLN A 288 8.50 7.06 13.91
CA GLN A 288 7.95 7.88 14.96
C GLN A 288 7.32 9.14 14.38
N GLY A 289 6.09 9.40 14.81
CA GLY A 289 5.33 10.60 14.50
C GLY A 289 5.77 11.81 15.31
N LEU A 290 5.14 12.94 15.02
CA LEU A 290 5.31 14.22 15.69
C LEU A 290 4.27 14.42 16.80
N CYS A 291 3.08 13.85 16.63
CA CYS A 291 1.94 14.13 17.47
C CYS A 291 2.06 13.46 18.84
N PRO A 292 2.02 14.23 19.95
CA PRO A 292 2.07 13.65 21.28
C PRO A 292 0.69 13.19 21.73
N ALA A 293 0.63 12.00 22.30
CA ALA A 293 -0.47 11.56 23.14
C ALA A 293 -0.60 12.45 24.40
N PRO A 294 -1.71 12.38 25.17
CA PRO A 294 -1.83 13.08 26.45
C PRO A 294 -0.73 12.74 27.47
N THR A 295 -0.09 11.57 27.34
CA THR A 295 1.06 11.13 28.15
C THR A 295 2.39 11.73 27.70
N GLY A 296 2.42 12.49 26.60
CA GLY A 296 3.62 13.00 25.96
C GLY A 296 4.33 12.01 25.05
N GLN A 297 3.86 10.76 24.96
CA GLN A 297 4.41 9.76 24.04
C GLN A 297 4.00 10.09 22.59
N PRO A 298 4.95 10.17 21.64
CA PRO A 298 4.62 10.40 20.24
C PRO A 298 4.02 9.15 19.59
N GLY A 299 3.25 9.33 18.52
CA GLY A 299 2.84 8.23 17.66
C GLY A 299 4.03 7.42 17.17
N SER A 300 3.85 6.11 16.99
CA SER A 300 4.92 5.26 16.46
C SER A 300 4.41 3.97 15.86
N PHE A 301 5.22 3.36 15.00
CA PHE A 301 5.02 1.99 14.55
C PHE A 301 6.34 1.23 14.55
N GLN A 302 6.25 -0.07 14.75
CA GLN A 302 7.36 -1.00 14.62
C GLN A 302 6.84 -2.34 14.10
N SER A 303 7.33 -2.75 12.93
CA SER A 303 7.10 -4.11 12.44
C SER A 303 7.77 -5.12 13.37
N LEU A 304 7.08 -6.23 13.63
CA LEU A 304 7.63 -7.31 14.42
C LEU A 304 8.70 -8.08 13.63
N ASN A 305 9.75 -8.50 14.33
CA ASN A 305 10.79 -9.37 13.79
C ASN A 305 10.83 -10.67 14.61
N LEU A 306 10.14 -11.70 14.11
CA LEU A 306 10.07 -13.04 14.71
C LEU A 306 10.80 -14.12 13.88
N TRP A 307 11.90 -13.76 13.20
CA TRP A 307 12.57 -14.64 12.23
C TRP A 307 13.55 -15.55 12.98
N PRO A 308 13.66 -16.84 12.62
CA PRO A 308 12.92 -17.57 11.59
C PRO A 308 11.64 -18.25 12.10
N ALA A 309 11.28 -18.08 13.38
CA ALA A 309 10.22 -18.85 14.02
C ALA A 309 8.85 -18.65 13.36
N PHE A 310 8.52 -17.41 12.98
CA PHE A 310 7.23 -17.06 12.43
C PHE A 310 7.38 -16.04 11.29
N PRO A 311 7.70 -16.51 10.06
CA PRO A 311 7.99 -15.64 8.92
C PRO A 311 6.81 -14.74 8.50
N TRP A 312 5.58 -15.10 8.88
CA TRP A 312 4.37 -14.34 8.56
C TRP A 312 4.09 -13.13 9.48
N PHE A 313 4.86 -12.95 10.56
CA PHE A 313 4.73 -11.76 11.41
C PHE A 313 5.70 -10.64 11.03
N HIS A 314 6.58 -10.87 10.06
CA HIS A 314 7.49 -9.85 9.56
C HIS A 314 6.80 -8.91 8.59
N LEU A 315 7.40 -7.74 8.39
CA LEU A 315 7.15 -7.03 7.14
C LEU A 315 7.78 -7.83 5.99
N VAL A 316 6.92 -8.37 5.13
CA VAL A 316 7.24 -9.06 3.90
C VAL A 316 6.84 -8.15 2.75
N THR A 317 7.80 -7.80 1.92
CA THR A 317 7.57 -7.10 0.65
C THR A 317 7.74 -8.10 -0.48
N THR A 318 6.67 -8.38 -1.22
CA THR A 318 6.65 -9.34 -2.33
C THR A 318 6.74 -8.60 -3.65
N SER A 319 7.75 -8.93 -4.47
CA SER A 319 7.87 -8.36 -5.82
C SER A 319 6.82 -8.94 -6.77
N ILE A 320 6.16 -8.05 -7.50
CA ILE A 320 5.18 -8.40 -8.51
C ILE A 320 5.78 -8.23 -9.90
N GLY A 321 6.38 -7.08 -10.19
CA GLY A 321 6.88 -6.74 -11.52
C GLY A 321 7.13 -5.26 -11.72
N ASN A 322 7.27 -4.85 -12.97
CA ASN A 322 7.38 -3.45 -13.33
C ASN A 322 6.72 -3.17 -14.68
N TRP A 323 6.19 -1.96 -14.82
CA TRP A 323 5.93 -1.37 -16.12
C TRP A 323 7.26 -0.97 -16.77
N THR A 324 7.31 -0.95 -18.10
CA THR A 324 8.59 -0.95 -18.83
C THR A 324 8.83 0.32 -19.65
N THR A 325 7.85 1.20 -19.79
CA THR A 325 7.95 2.40 -20.63
C THR A 325 7.49 3.64 -19.90
N MET A 326 7.69 4.82 -20.49
CA MET A 326 7.22 6.11 -19.95
C MET A 326 6.07 6.71 -20.78
N ASN A 327 5.43 5.90 -21.63
CA ASN A 327 4.49 6.39 -22.64
C ASN A 327 3.07 6.59 -22.09
N SER A 328 2.74 5.94 -20.98
CA SER A 328 1.46 6.05 -20.29
C SER A 328 1.65 5.82 -18.80
N TYR A 329 0.72 6.35 -17.98
CA TYR A 329 0.71 6.07 -16.55
C TYR A 329 0.69 4.54 -16.29
N PRO A 330 1.40 4.02 -15.27
CA PRO A 330 2.20 4.71 -14.23
C PRO A 330 3.68 4.97 -14.61
N GLY A 331 4.00 5.05 -15.90
CA GLY A 331 5.39 5.11 -16.35
C GLY A 331 6.11 3.77 -16.12
N ASN A 332 7.40 3.80 -15.82
CA ASN A 332 8.24 2.61 -15.62
C ASN A 332 8.26 2.14 -14.16
N GLU A 333 7.15 2.34 -13.46
CA GLU A 333 7.02 2.02 -12.04
C GLU A 333 7.29 0.54 -11.76
N VAL A 334 7.97 0.26 -10.65
CA VAL A 334 8.17 -1.08 -10.09
C VAL A 334 7.18 -1.27 -8.95
N ALA A 335 6.49 -2.40 -8.93
CA ALA A 335 5.42 -2.68 -7.99
C ALA A 335 5.74 -3.85 -7.05
N TRP A 336 5.41 -3.64 -5.79
CA TRP A 336 5.40 -4.64 -4.73
C TRP A 336 4.09 -4.57 -3.96
N VAL A 337 3.82 -5.66 -3.25
CA VAL A 337 2.79 -5.73 -2.22
C VAL A 337 3.43 -6.04 -0.88
N ASP A 338 2.82 -5.53 0.18
CA ASP A 338 3.35 -5.64 1.52
C ASP A 338 2.36 -6.28 2.46
N GLU A 339 2.87 -7.11 3.37
CA GLU A 339 2.13 -7.63 4.50
C GLU A 339 3.03 -7.69 5.74
N GLY A 340 2.48 -7.49 6.93
CA GLY A 340 3.25 -7.73 8.15
C GLY A 340 2.53 -7.37 9.43
N ALA A 341 3.11 -7.78 10.56
CA ALA A 341 2.59 -7.44 11.88
C ALA A 341 3.34 -6.27 12.50
N PHE A 342 2.61 -5.40 13.19
CA PHE A 342 3.11 -4.15 13.74
C PHE A 342 2.64 -3.97 15.18
N LEU A 343 3.54 -3.48 16.03
CA LEU A 343 3.16 -2.71 17.20
C LEU A 343 2.95 -1.27 16.76
N TYR A 344 1.86 -0.66 17.18
CA TYR A 344 1.47 0.67 16.76
C TYR A 344 0.98 1.46 17.97
N HIS A 345 1.49 2.66 18.15
CA HIS A 345 1.02 3.62 19.14
C HIS A 345 0.29 4.75 18.43
N ASP A 346 -1.02 4.86 18.69
CA ASP A 346 -1.83 5.98 18.18
C ASP A 346 -1.88 7.11 19.21
N PRO A 347 -1.34 8.30 18.90
CA PRO A 347 -1.37 9.43 19.83
C PRO A 347 -2.74 10.09 19.90
N CYS A 348 -3.62 9.83 18.93
CA CYS A 348 -4.89 10.53 18.82
C CYS A 348 -6.00 9.94 19.68
N GLY A 349 -5.95 8.65 20.04
CA GLY A 349 -6.74 8.07 21.12
C GLY A 349 -8.27 8.25 21.04
N PHE A 350 -8.81 8.57 19.86
CA PHE A 350 -10.24 8.83 19.67
C PHE A 350 -10.98 7.58 19.20
N GLY A 351 -11.87 7.06 20.05
CA GLY A 351 -13.08 6.36 19.59
C GLY A 351 -12.88 4.97 18.99
N GLY A 352 -12.69 3.96 19.84
CA GLY A 352 -12.78 2.55 19.41
C GLY A 352 -12.40 1.51 20.45
N GLY A 353 -11.83 1.91 21.60
CA GLY A 353 -11.36 0.97 22.63
C GLY A 353 -9.94 0.45 22.39
N LEU A 354 -9.24 0.96 21.37
CA LEU A 354 -7.84 0.66 21.05
C LEU A 354 -6.90 1.82 21.42
N ASN A 355 -7.25 2.61 22.44
CA ASN A 355 -6.52 3.82 22.79
C ASN A 355 -5.09 3.48 23.26
N GLY A 356 -4.09 3.99 22.53
CA GLY A 356 -2.68 3.80 22.82
C GLY A 356 -2.06 2.71 21.94
N ASP A 357 -1.50 1.69 22.60
CA ASP A 357 -0.73 0.65 21.93
C ASP A 357 -1.64 -0.45 21.37
N SER A 358 -1.39 -0.85 20.13
CA SER A 358 -2.12 -1.91 19.44
C SER A 358 -1.18 -2.83 18.67
N TYR A 359 -1.60 -4.08 18.56
CA TYR A 359 -1.05 -5.06 17.62
C TYR A 359 -1.89 -5.02 16.35
N ASN A 360 -1.23 -4.91 15.20
CA ASN A 360 -1.87 -4.81 13.91
C ASN A 360 -1.30 -5.81 12.92
N VAL A 361 -2.15 -6.37 12.06
CA VAL A 361 -1.70 -7.03 10.82
C VAL A 361 -2.06 -6.08 9.69
N MET A 362 -1.04 -5.61 8.98
CA MET A 362 -1.17 -4.61 7.93
C MET A 362 -0.87 -5.20 6.56
N TYR A 363 -1.52 -4.62 5.55
CA TYR A 363 -1.38 -4.97 4.14
C TYR A 363 -1.34 -3.71 3.28
N GLY A 364 -0.71 -3.78 2.13
CA GLY A 364 -0.81 -2.71 1.15
C GLY A 364 0.16 -2.88 0.00
N GLY A 365 0.73 -1.76 -0.45
CA GLY A 365 1.52 -1.67 -1.66
C GLY A 365 2.78 -0.85 -1.46
N SER A 366 3.78 -1.15 -2.27
CA SER A 366 4.93 -0.26 -2.44
C SER A 366 5.27 -0.07 -3.89
N THR A 367 5.78 1.12 -4.22
CA THR A 367 6.23 1.44 -5.57
C THR A 367 7.58 2.14 -5.58
N SER A 368 8.26 2.06 -6.72
CA SER A 368 9.55 2.70 -6.99
C SER A 368 9.58 3.16 -8.44
N LYS A 369 10.27 4.26 -8.74
CA LYS A 369 10.38 4.86 -10.08
C LYS A 369 9.02 5.42 -10.55
N GLY A 370 8.65 5.21 -11.81
CA GLY A 370 7.50 5.86 -12.42
C GLY A 370 7.86 7.27 -12.89
N TYR A 371 6.85 8.13 -13.00
CA TYR A 371 7.06 9.54 -13.31
C TYR A 371 7.76 10.28 -12.16
N THR A 372 8.37 11.42 -12.47
CA THR A 372 9.10 12.18 -11.44
C THR A 372 8.11 12.86 -10.53
N VAL A 373 8.19 12.63 -9.22
CA VAL A 373 7.31 13.30 -8.27
C VAL A 373 7.70 14.77 -8.16
N SER A 374 6.74 15.66 -8.34
CA SER A 374 6.96 17.10 -8.21
C SER A 374 7.35 17.43 -6.77
N PRO A 375 8.35 18.31 -6.54
CA PRO A 375 8.67 18.78 -5.20
C PRO A 375 7.45 19.40 -4.53
N ASN A 376 7.10 18.90 -3.34
CA ASN A 376 6.08 19.50 -2.49
C ASN A 376 6.80 20.27 -1.36
N PRO A 377 6.39 21.49 -1.00
CA PRO A 377 6.98 22.22 0.13
C PRO A 377 6.97 21.44 1.47
N VAL A 378 6.14 20.41 1.59
CA VAL A 378 6.00 19.61 2.81
C VAL A 378 7.00 18.45 2.89
N PHE A 379 7.43 17.86 1.76
CA PHE A 379 8.28 16.66 1.76
C PHE A 379 9.34 16.67 0.64
N PRO A 380 10.53 16.10 0.88
CA PRO A 380 11.53 15.91 -0.17
C PRO A 380 10.99 15.02 -1.30
N VAL A 381 11.50 15.23 -2.52
CA VAL A 381 11.16 14.42 -3.68
C VAL A 381 11.57 12.97 -3.42
N SER A 382 10.58 12.08 -3.43
CA SER A 382 10.75 10.63 -3.37
C SER A 382 10.05 10.01 -4.58
N GLN A 383 10.57 8.90 -5.06
CA GLN A 383 9.85 8.00 -5.98
C GLN A 383 9.60 6.63 -5.35
N ASN A 384 9.95 6.46 -4.08
CA ASN A 384 9.83 5.21 -3.35
C ASN A 384 8.78 5.37 -2.27
N PHE A 385 7.70 4.66 -2.46
CA PHE A 385 6.45 4.81 -1.74
C PHE A 385 6.08 3.48 -1.10
N LYS A 386 5.68 3.48 0.17
CA LYS A 386 5.09 2.33 0.87
C LYS A 386 3.85 2.76 1.61
N ASP A 387 2.75 2.08 1.38
CA ASP A 387 1.42 2.38 1.91
C ASP A 387 0.82 1.12 2.51
N LEU A 388 0.42 1.18 3.78
CA LEU A 388 -0.09 0.06 4.56
C LEU A 388 -1.37 0.46 5.27
N ALA A 389 -2.32 -0.46 5.30
CA ALA A 389 -3.53 -0.39 6.08
C ALA A 389 -3.67 -1.63 6.94
N SER A 390 -4.07 -1.44 8.20
CA SER A 390 -4.45 -2.56 9.06
C SER A 390 -5.62 -3.33 8.46
N ASN A 391 -5.57 -4.65 8.54
CA ASN A 391 -6.72 -5.52 8.35
C ASN A 391 -7.14 -6.13 9.68
N PHE A 392 -6.22 -6.32 10.62
CA PHE A 392 -6.55 -6.72 11.98
C PHE A 392 -5.94 -5.74 12.97
N SER A 393 -6.67 -5.43 14.04
CA SER A 393 -6.21 -4.56 15.12
C SER A 393 -6.74 -5.06 16.46
N ILE A 394 -5.87 -5.09 17.47
CA ILE A 394 -6.25 -5.37 18.86
C ILE A 394 -5.38 -4.56 19.83
N GLY A 395 -5.96 -4.08 20.91
CA GLY A 395 -5.24 -3.31 21.93
C GLY A 395 -4.26 -4.19 22.68
N VAL A 396 -3.07 -3.67 22.97
CA VAL A 396 -2.08 -4.38 23.77
C VAL A 396 -2.65 -4.61 25.18
N GLY A 397 -2.52 -5.85 25.68
CA GLY A 397 -3.08 -6.27 26.96
C GLY A 397 -4.49 -6.85 26.89
N LEU A 398 -5.18 -6.76 25.75
CA LEU A 398 -6.43 -7.48 25.52
C LEU A 398 -6.16 -8.94 25.12
N PRO A 399 -7.00 -9.89 25.53
CA PRO A 399 -6.88 -11.27 25.10
C PRO A 399 -7.16 -11.38 23.59
N PHE A 400 -6.36 -12.16 22.88
CA PHE A 400 -6.63 -12.47 21.49
C PHE A 400 -8.01 -13.15 21.33
N PRO A 401 -8.80 -12.77 20.33
CA PRO A 401 -10.10 -13.40 20.09
C PRO A 401 -9.92 -14.89 19.79
N SER A 402 -10.89 -15.70 20.23
CA SER A 402 -10.98 -17.12 19.88
C SER A 402 -12.26 -17.35 19.06
N PRO A 403 -12.18 -17.91 17.84
CA PRO A 403 -10.96 -18.34 17.16
C PRO A 403 -10.08 -17.15 16.73
N LEU A 404 -8.77 -17.34 16.74
CA LEU A 404 -7.82 -16.32 16.30
C LEU A 404 -7.89 -16.20 14.78
N VAL A 405 -8.42 -15.09 14.29
CA VAL A 405 -8.54 -14.78 12.86
C VAL A 405 -7.80 -13.48 12.59
N LEU A 406 -6.56 -13.62 12.13
CA LEU A 406 -5.65 -12.53 11.81
C LEU A 406 -5.58 -12.26 10.30
N VAL A 407 -5.81 -13.30 9.48
CA VAL A 407 -5.58 -13.26 8.03
C VAL A 407 -6.68 -13.98 7.25
N GLY A 408 -6.66 -13.88 5.93
CA GLY A 408 -7.46 -14.72 5.03
C GLY A 408 -8.91 -14.29 4.83
N LYS A 409 -9.28 -13.08 5.27
CA LYS A 409 -10.51 -12.38 4.89
C LYS A 409 -10.37 -10.86 5.06
N VAL A 410 -11.25 -10.10 4.44
CA VAL A 410 -11.37 -8.65 4.70
C VAL A 410 -11.90 -8.42 6.11
N MET A 411 -11.26 -7.48 6.80
CA MET A 411 -11.61 -7.03 8.15
C MET A 411 -11.46 -5.49 8.23
N PRO A 412 -12.04 -4.83 9.25
CA PRO A 412 -12.01 -3.37 9.34
C PRO A 412 -10.58 -2.79 9.40
N THR A 413 -10.37 -1.68 8.71
CA THR A 413 -9.14 -0.87 8.83
C THR A 413 -9.29 0.12 9.98
N HIS A 414 -8.30 0.19 10.86
CA HIS A 414 -8.20 1.17 11.94
C HIS A 414 -6.99 2.08 11.79
N TYR A 415 -5.87 1.60 11.24
CA TYR A 415 -4.63 2.37 11.14
C TYR A 415 -4.04 2.32 9.75
N LEU A 416 -3.44 3.44 9.35
CA LEU A 416 -2.73 3.62 8.10
C LEU A 416 -1.28 4.05 8.40
N ILE A 417 -0.34 3.51 7.63
CA ILE A 417 1.06 3.95 7.57
C ILE A 417 1.36 4.21 6.10
N TYR A 418 1.83 5.40 5.77
CA TYR A 418 2.35 5.71 4.45
C TYR A 418 3.66 6.43 4.65
N VAL A 419 4.71 5.92 4.02
CA VAL A 419 6.10 6.38 4.18
C VAL A 419 6.84 6.47 2.85
N ASN A 420 7.87 7.32 2.84
CA ASN A 420 8.79 7.52 1.72
C ASN A 420 10.21 7.07 2.07
N THR A 421 10.91 6.48 1.11
CA THR A 421 12.37 6.25 1.17
C THR A 421 13.10 7.03 0.06
N PRO A 422 14.41 7.30 0.19
CA PRO A 422 15.18 8.12 -0.76
C PRO A 422 15.22 7.55 -2.17
#